data_AF-A0AA97EI72-F1
#
_entry.id   AF-A0AA97EI72-F1
#
_cell.length_a   1.000
_cell.length_b   1.000
_cell.length_c   1.000
_cell.angle_alpha   90.00
_cell.angle_beta   90.00
_cell.angle_gamma   90.00
#
_symmetry.space_group_name_H-M   'P 1'
#
loop_
_entity.id
_entity.type
_entity.pdbx_description
1 polymer ?
#
loop_
_entity_poly.entity_id
_entity_poly.type
_entity_poly.pdbx_seq_one_letter_code
_entity_poly.pdbx_strand_id
1 'polypeptide(L)' 'MLAQNAFGSQTASGSRVFLYEVKGLRQNDESDRNNYPIRQSGSTFIKVPYSRMNEEMQRITRMGGKIVSIQSLSAD' A
#
# COMPACT_ATOMS: atom_id res chain seq x y z
N MET A 1 27.81 -6.89 0.34
CA MET A 1 26.74 -7.07 1.34
C MET A 1 25.57 -7.76 0.64
N LEU A 2 25.48 -9.08 0.74
CA LEU A 2 24.41 -9.89 0.15
C LEU A 2 23.23 -9.96 1.13
N ALA A 3 22.16 -9.20 0.86
CA ALA A 3 20.89 -9.40 1.53
C ALA A 3 20.13 -10.55 0.85
N GLN A 4 20.21 -11.73 1.44
CA GLN A 4 19.38 -12.89 1.08
C GLN A 4 17.97 -12.65 1.62
N ASN A 5 17.04 -12.20 0.77
CA ASN A 5 15.62 -12.34 1.06
C ASN A 5 15.23 -13.80 0.79
N ALA A 6 15.24 -14.60 1.85
CA ALA A 6 14.74 -15.97 1.83
C ALA A 6 13.26 -15.97 1.39
N PHE A 7 12.97 -16.55 0.23
CA PHE A 7 11.62 -16.85 -0.22
C PHE A 7 11.09 -18.02 0.60
N GLY A 8 10.55 -17.72 1.79
CA GLY A 8 9.83 -18.67 2.62
C GLY A 8 8.67 -19.29 1.83
N SER A 9 8.57 -20.61 1.92
CA SER A 9 7.58 -21.50 1.32
C SER A 9 6.26 -20.82 0.91
N GLN A 10 6.01 -20.79 -0.41
CA GLN A 10 4.72 -20.40 -0.99
C GLN A 10 3.65 -21.42 -0.60
N THR A 11 3.12 -21.29 0.61
CA THR A 11 1.81 -21.85 0.94
C THR A 11 0.78 -21.19 0.02
N ALA A 12 -0.29 -21.89 -0.37
CA ALA A 12 -1.33 -21.33 -1.27
C ALA A 12 -1.94 -20.00 -0.76
N SER A 13 -1.81 -19.72 0.54
CA SER A 13 -2.15 -18.44 1.17
C SER A 13 -1.20 -17.28 0.80
N GLY A 14 0.07 -17.56 0.46
CA GLY A 14 1.09 -16.59 0.07
C GLY A 14 0.89 -15.95 -1.30
N SER A 15 0.03 -16.52 -2.16
CA SER A 15 -0.35 -15.95 -3.47
C SER A 15 -1.54 -14.99 -3.40
N ARG A 16 -2.18 -14.82 -2.25
CA ARG A 16 -3.35 -13.92 -2.12
C ARG A 16 -2.91 -12.47 -2.22
N VAL A 17 -3.54 -11.72 -3.10
CA VAL A 17 -3.33 -10.27 -3.25
C VAL A 17 -4.57 -9.54 -2.76
N PHE A 18 -4.37 -8.43 -2.08
CA PHE A 18 -5.43 -7.58 -1.57
C PHE A 18 -5.31 -6.18 -2.14
N LEU A 19 -6.42 -5.52 -2.40
CA LEU A 19 -6.49 -4.12 -2.82
C LEU A 19 -6.83 -3.26 -1.61
N TYR A 20 -5.92 -2.37 -1.25
CA TYR A 20 -6.05 -1.45 -0.14
C TYR A 20 -6.44 -0.09 -0.68
N GLU A 21 -7.54 0.46 -0.20
CA GLU A 21 -7.90 1.85 -0.42
C GLU A 21 -7.36 2.68 0.74
N VAL A 22 -6.51 3.66 0.43
CA VAL A 22 -5.84 4.50 1.42
C VAL A 22 -6.13 5.97 1.14
N LYS A 23 -6.48 6.75 2.16
CA LYS A 23 -6.64 8.21 2.10
C LYS A 23 -5.60 8.91 2.94
N GLY A 24 -5.33 10.18 2.63
CA GLY A 24 -4.49 11.03 3.48
C GLY A 24 -3.02 10.65 3.51
N LEU A 25 -2.53 9.93 2.49
CA LEU A 25 -1.08 9.80 2.30
C LEU A 25 -0.50 11.20 2.12
N ARG A 26 0.51 11.56 2.93
CA ARG A 26 1.18 12.86 2.80
C ARG A 26 1.71 13.02 1.38
N GLN A 27 1.21 14.02 0.65
CA GLN A 27 1.85 14.49 -0.57
C GLN A 27 3.19 15.13 -0.19
N ASN A 28 4.28 14.69 -0.81
CA ASN A 28 5.60 15.29 -0.63
C ASN A 28 5.59 16.78 -1.05
N ASP A 29 6.54 17.55 -0.52
CA ASP A 29 6.74 18.99 -0.77
C ASP A 29 6.80 19.38 -2.26
N GLU A 30 7.14 18.45 -3.16
CA GLU A 30 7.17 18.70 -4.61
C GLU A 30 5.77 18.90 -5.24
N SER A 31 4.70 18.38 -4.63
CA SER A 31 3.32 18.69 -5.05
C SER A 31 2.83 20.05 -4.52
N ASP A 32 3.46 20.57 -3.47
CA ASP A 32 3.12 21.87 -2.87
C ASP A 32 3.58 23.04 -3.75
N ARG A 33 4.59 22.81 -4.61
CA ARG A 33 5.10 23.80 -5.59
C ARG A 33 4.18 24.05 -6.78
N ASN A 34 3.13 23.25 -6.96
CA ASN A 34 2.23 23.40 -8.10
C ASN A 34 0.99 24.19 -7.69
N ASN A 35 0.93 25.47 -8.11
CA ASN A 35 -0.14 26.44 -7.82
C ASN A 35 -1.46 26.15 -8.57
N TYR A 36 -1.85 24.88 -8.63
CA TYR A 36 -3.16 24.45 -9.10
C TYR A 36 -3.92 23.87 -7.90
N PRO A 37 -5.26 23.94 -7.86
CA PRO A 37 -6.03 23.32 -6.81
C PRO A 37 -5.75 21.82 -6.81
N ILE A 38 -4.86 21.39 -5.92
CA ILE A 38 -4.59 19.99 -5.63
C ILE A 38 -5.94 19.41 -5.25
N ARG A 39 -6.46 18.51 -6.08
CA ARG A 39 -7.74 17.84 -5.84
C ARG A 39 -7.67 17.22 -4.45
N GLN A 40 -8.41 17.79 -3.52
CA GLN A 40 -8.40 17.34 -2.15
C GLN A 40 -8.78 15.85 -2.14
N SER A 41 -7.87 14.99 -1.70
CA SER A 41 -8.21 13.69 -1.10
C SER A 41 -8.68 12.59 -2.07
N GLY A 42 -7.94 12.33 -3.16
CA GLY A 42 -8.11 11.07 -3.90
C GLY A 42 -7.75 9.85 -3.04
N SER A 43 -8.56 8.79 -3.09
CA SER A 43 -8.18 7.48 -2.54
C SER A 43 -7.06 6.87 -3.40
N THR A 44 -6.00 6.40 -2.75
CA THR A 44 -4.91 5.63 -3.38
C THR A 44 -5.20 4.14 -3.25
N PHE A 45 -5.09 3.41 -4.35
CA PHE A 45 -5.29 1.96 -4.36
C PHE A 45 -3.94 1.24 -4.44
N ILE A 46 -3.65 0.38 -3.46
CA ILE A 46 -2.38 -0.34 -3.34
C ILE A 46 -2.66 -1.85 -3.39
N LYS A 47 -1.99 -2.58 -4.27
CA LYS A 47 -2.04 -4.05 -4.29
C LYS A 47 -1.01 -4.60 -3.32
N VAL A 48 -1.46 -5.37 -2.33
CA VAL A 48 -0.65 -5.88 -1.23
C VAL A 48 -0.71 -7.41 -1.21
N PRO A 49 0.41 -8.11 -1.47
CA PRO A 49 0.50 -9.55 -1.27
C PRO A 49 0.33 -9.89 0.22
N TYR A 50 -0.31 -11.02 0.52
CA TYR A 50 -0.53 -11.50 1.89
C TYR A 50 0.76 -11.53 2.72
N SER A 51 1.86 -11.96 2.11
CA SER A 51 3.19 -12.03 2.74
C SER A 51 3.73 -10.68 3.24
N ARG A 52 3.28 -9.56 2.67
CA ARG A 52 3.75 -8.21 3.00
C ARG A 52 2.69 -7.34 3.66
N MET A 53 1.54 -7.88 4.03
CA MET A 53 0.45 -7.08 4.62
C MET A 53 0.90 -6.31 5.85
N ASN A 54 1.63 -6.94 6.77
CA ASN A 54 2.10 -6.27 7.99
C ASN A 54 3.09 -5.13 7.68
N GLU A 55 4.03 -5.34 6.77
CA GLU A 55 5.02 -4.33 6.37
C GLU A 55 4.34 -3.13 5.70
N GLU A 56 3.40 -3.41 4.78
CA GLU A 56 2.72 -2.35 4.04
C GLU A 56 1.76 -1.55 4.94
N MET A 57 1.08 -2.21 5.89
CA MET A 57 0.27 -1.50 6.90
C MET A 57 1.12 -0.54 7.72
N GLN A 58 2.26 -1.00 8.24
CA GLN A 58 3.18 -0.11 8.99
C GLN A 58 3.68 1.05 8.13
N ARG A 59 4.03 0.79 6.86
CA ARG A 59 4.47 1.81 5.92
C ARG A 59 3.39 2.86 5.69
N ILE A 60 2.15 2.43 5.45
CA ILE A 60 0.99 3.33 5.27
C ILE A 60 0.79 4.21 6.51
N THR A 61 0.83 3.62 7.71
CA THR A 61 0.71 4.38 8.96
C THR A 61 1.84 5.39 9.13
N ARG A 62 3.09 5.03 8.81
CA ARG A 62 4.24 5.97 8.87
C ARG A 62 4.11 7.12 7.87
N MET A 63 3.48 6.89 6.73
CA MET A 63 3.18 7.92 5.73
C MET A 63 1.96 8.79 6.10
N GLY A 64 1.34 8.55 7.26
CA GLY A 64 0.13 9.25 7.72
C GLY A 64 -1.14 8.82 6.97
N GLY A 65 -1.07 7.74 6.19
CA GLY A 65 -2.21 7.22 5.44
C GLY A 65 -3.21 6.49 6.35
N LYS A 66 -4.49 6.68 6.05
CA LYS A 66 -5.61 5.96 6.65
C LYS A 66 -6.13 4.93 5.66
N ILE A 67 -6.14 3.66 6.05
CA ILE A 67 -6.77 2.59 5.26
C ILE A 67 -8.29 2.71 5.43
N VAL A 68 -9.01 2.77 4.31
CA VAL A 68 -10.47 2.92 4.24
C VAL A 68 -11.14 1.59 3.88
N SER A 69 -10.52 0.80 3.00
CA SER A 69 -11.06 -0.47 2.52
C SER A 69 -9.95 -1.46 2.21
N ILE A 70 -10.22 -2.76 2.40
CA ILE A 70 -9.33 -3.86 2.03
C ILE A 70 -10.20 -4.91 1.32
N GLN A 71 -9.88 -5.23 0.08
CA GLN A 71 -10.61 -6.21 -0.73
C GLN A 71 -9.67 -7.34 -1.17
N SER A 72 -10.12 -8.60 -1.12
CA SER A 72 -9.37 -9.71 -1.68
C SER A 72 -9.50 -9.73 -3.20
N LEU A 73 -8.38 -9.74 -3.91
CA LEU A 73 -8.33 -9.97 -5.35
C LEU A 73 -8.17 -11.48 -5.58
N SER A 74 -9.20 -12.25 -5.27
CA SER A 74 -9.30 -13.63 -5.76
C SER A 74 -9.59 -13.55 -7.24
N ALA A 75 -8.77 -14.21 -8.07
CA ALA A 75 -9.18 -14.49 -9.45
C ALA A 75 -10.35 -15.47 -9.36
N ASP A 76 -11.51 -15.07 -9.90
CA ASP A 76 -12.62 -15.98 -10.17
C ASP A 76 -12.20 -17.00 -11.25
#